data_AF-A0A0A0FX77-F1
#
_entry.id   AF-A0A0A0FX77-F1
#
_cell.length_a   1.000
_cell.length_b   1.000
_cell.length_c   1.000
_cell.angle_alpha   90.00
_cell.angle_beta   90.00
_cell.angle_gamma   90.00
#
_symmetry.space_group_name_H-M   'P 1'
#
loop_
_entity.id
_entity.type
_entity.pdbx_description
1 polymer ?
#
loop_
_entity_poly.entity_id
_entity_poly.type
_entity_poly.pdbx_seq_one_letter_code
_entity_poly.pdbx_strand_id
1 'polypeptide(L)' 'MVGDIPQFQKGLMSQQVAVEKLVVDAWEQRSYQHLWQAITLSKTVPSASVAKAILDELLEANKAYWPELR' A
#
# COMPACT_ATOMS: atom_id res chain seq x y z
N MET A 1 17.33 -9.46 -22.18
CA MET A 1 16.80 -9.59 -20.80
C MET A 1 17.75 -8.89 -19.84
N VAL A 2 17.22 -8.30 -18.76
CA VAL A 2 18.01 -7.48 -17.81
C VAL A 2 18.95 -8.31 -16.92
N GLY A 3 18.76 -9.63 -16.80
CA GLY A 3 19.58 -10.50 -15.95
C GLY A 3 19.20 -10.39 -14.47
N ASP A 4 19.99 -11.02 -13.59
CA ASP A 4 19.77 -10.95 -12.14
C ASP A 4 20.14 -9.57 -11.58
N ILE A 5 19.30 -9.05 -10.69
CA ILE A 5 19.55 -7.79 -9.97
C ILE A 5 20.19 -8.06 -8.61
N PRO A 6 21.04 -7.15 -8.10
CA PRO A 6 21.67 -7.36 -6.79
C PRO A 6 20.64 -7.36 -5.66
N GLN A 7 20.97 -8.06 -4.57
CA GLN A 7 20.05 -8.34 -3.47
C GLN A 7 19.47 -7.07 -2.82
N PHE A 8 20.25 -5.99 -2.74
CA PHE A 8 19.80 -4.73 -2.17
C PHE A 8 18.65 -4.10 -2.97
N GLN A 9 18.82 -3.95 -4.28
CA GLN A 9 17.80 -3.43 -5.19
C GLN A 9 16.59 -4.35 -5.22
N LYS A 10 16.82 -5.67 -5.26
CA LYS A 10 15.74 -6.66 -5.20
C LYS A 10 14.91 -6.49 -3.93
N GLY A 11 15.54 -6.28 -2.78
CA GLY A 11 14.85 -6.03 -1.51
C GLY A 11 13.97 -4.78 -1.55
N LEU A 12 14.53 -3.64 -2.00
CA LEU A 12 13.78 -2.39 -2.13
C LEU A 12 12.60 -2.52 -3.10
N MET A 13 12.82 -3.12 -4.27
CA MET A 13 11.78 -3.31 -5.28
C MET A 13 10.69 -4.28 -4.81
N SER A 14 11.08 -5.36 -4.11
CA SER A 14 10.13 -6.35 -3.58
C SER A 14 9.23 -5.76 -2.50
N GLN A 15 9.79 -4.88 -1.64
CA GLN A 15 8.99 -4.14 -0.67
C GLN A 15 7.98 -3.22 -1.38
N GLN A 16 8.44 -2.44 -2.36
CA GLN A 16 7.60 -1.46 -3.03
C GLN A 16 6.51 -2.11 -3.91
N VAL A 17 6.84 -3.17 -4.65
CA VAL A 17 5.84 -3.88 -5.47
C VAL A 17 4.78 -4.58 -4.62
N ALA A 18 5.11 -4.99 -3.39
CA ALA A 18 4.15 -5.54 -2.46
C ALA A 18 3.14 -4.46 -2.01
N VAL A 19 3.59 -3.22 -1.76
CA VAL A 19 2.70 -2.08 -1.51
C VAL A 19 1.74 -1.89 -2.68
N GLU A 20 2.27 -1.81 -3.90
CA GLU A 20 1.49 -1.54 -5.12
C GLU A 20 0.44 -2.63 -5.39
N LYS A 21 0.80 -3.90 -5.19
CA LYS A 21 -0.12 -5.02 -5.32
C LYS A 21 -1.23 -4.97 -4.27
N LEU A 22 -0.89 -4.71 -3.01
CA LEU A 22 -1.89 -4.58 -1.94
C LEU A 22 -2.86 -3.42 -2.17
N VAL A 23 -2.42 -2.32 -2.82
CA VAL A 23 -3.33 -1.23 -3.22
C VAL A 23 -4.36 -1.71 -4.23
N VAL A 24 -3.93 -2.46 -5.26
CA VAL A 24 -4.85 -3.01 -6.26
C VAL A 24 -5.77 -4.06 -5.62
N ASP A 25 -5.25 -4.93 -4.76
CA ASP A 25 -6.05 -5.91 -4.01
C ASP A 25 -7.11 -5.22 -3.16
N ALA A 26 -6.76 -4.13 -2.47
CA ALA A 26 -7.71 -3.32 -1.71
C ALA A 26 -8.82 -2.75 -2.58
N TRP A 27 -8.48 -2.33 -3.80
CA TRP A 27 -9.46 -1.83 -4.76
C TRP A 27 -10.35 -2.96 -5.28
N GLU A 28 -9.80 -4.07 -5.74
CA GLU A 28 -10.56 -5.19 -6.32
C GLU A 28 -11.47 -5.85 -5.28
N GLN A 29 -10.94 -6.05 -4.07
CA GLN A 29 -11.64 -6.75 -2.98
C GLN A 29 -12.42 -5.81 -2.07
N ARG A 30 -12.35 -4.50 -2.29
CA ARG A 30 -13.01 -3.48 -1.46
C ARG A 30 -12.61 -3.61 0.01
N SER A 31 -11.32 -3.76 0.30
CA SER A 31 -10.80 -4.12 1.62
C SER A 31 -10.02 -2.98 2.27
N TYR A 32 -10.50 -2.51 3.41
CA TYR A 32 -9.80 -1.53 4.24
C TYR A 32 -8.47 -2.09 4.74
N GLN A 33 -8.48 -3.36 5.17
CA GLN A 33 -7.31 -4.04 5.71
C GLN A 33 -6.15 -4.10 4.71
N HIS A 34 -6.42 -4.41 3.44
CA HIS A 34 -5.38 -4.46 2.41
C HIS A 34 -4.76 -3.08 2.16
N LEU A 35 -5.57 -2.01 2.13
CA LEU A 35 -5.04 -0.66 1.92
C LEU A 35 -4.22 -0.20 3.14
N TRP A 36 -4.64 -0.57 4.35
CA TRP A 36 -3.87 -0.29 5.56
C TRP A 36 -2.53 -1.03 5.56
N GLN A 37 -2.51 -2.31 5.14
CA GLN A 37 -1.27 -3.07 4.98
C GLN A 37 -0.36 -2.44 3.92
N ALA A 38 -0.91 -1.99 2.79
CA ALA A 38 -0.14 -1.32 1.75
C ALA A 38 0.57 -0.07 2.29
N ILE A 39 -0.18 0.82 2.95
CA ILE A 39 0.37 2.07 3.50
C ILE A 39 1.38 1.76 4.62
N THR A 40 1.11 0.76 5.46
CA THR A 40 2.02 0.32 6.53
C THR A 40 3.35 -0.22 5.98
N LEU A 41 3.31 -0.92 4.84
CA LEU A 41 4.50 -1.54 4.24
C LEU A 41 5.39 -0.53 3.50
N SER A 42 4.87 0.65 3.16
CA SER A 42 5.62 1.70 2.49
C SER A 42 6.81 2.18 3.32
N LYS A 43 7.98 2.28 2.69
CA LYS A 43 9.21 2.76 3.33
C LYS A 43 9.12 4.22 3.83
N THR A 44 8.14 4.98 3.34
CA THR A 44 7.91 6.37 3.76
C THR A 44 7.06 6.49 5.02
N VAL A 45 6.47 5.39 5.50
CA VAL A 45 5.53 5.38 6.62
C VAL A 45 6.19 4.69 7.82
N PRO A 46 6.31 5.37 8.98
CA PRO A 46 7.13 4.89 10.09
C PRO A 46 6.48 3.80 10.95
N SER A 47 5.15 3.67 10.93
CA SER A 47 4.42 2.69 11.75
C SER A 47 3.02 2.42 11.23
N ALA A 48 2.44 1.30 11.67
CA ALA A 48 1.04 0.94 11.38
C ALA A 48 0.04 1.95 11.98
N SER A 49 0.36 2.57 13.12
CA SER A 49 -0.51 3.59 13.73
C SER A 49 -0.56 4.86 12.89
N VAL A 50 0.59 5.33 12.38
CA VAL A 50 0.64 6.47 11.45
C VAL A 50 -0.03 6.11 10.12
N ALA A 51 0.17 4.89 9.62
CA ALA A 51 -0.49 4.41 8.40
C ALA A 51 -2.01 4.47 8.50
N LYS A 52 -2.57 4.06 9.65
CA LYS A 52 -4.02 4.06 9.88
C LYS A 52 -4.57 5.49 9.88
N ALA A 53 -3.91 6.41 10.58
CA ALA A 53 -4.31 7.81 10.60
C ALA A 53 -4.35 8.42 9.19
N ILE A 54 -3.29 8.18 8.40
CA ILE A 54 -3.24 8.61 6.99
C ILE A 54 -4.38 7.99 6.17
N LEU A 55 -4.62 6.69 6.32
CA LEU A 55 -5.68 6.00 5.59
C LEU A 55 -7.07 6.58 5.89
N ASP A 56 -7.37 6.82 7.17
CA ASP A 56 -8.66 7.37 7.58
C ASP A 56 -8.89 8.77 6.99
N GLU A 57 -7.85 9.63 6.96
CA GLU A 57 -7.91 10.95 6.32
C GLU A 57 -8.07 10.86 4.80
N LEU A 58 -7.37 9.94 4.15
CA LEU A 58 -7.47 9.72 2.70
C LEU A 58 -8.86 9.20 2.30
N LEU A 59 -9.47 8.32 3.10
CA LEU A 59 -10.82 7.84 2.84
C LEU A 59 -11.84 8.97 2.88
N GLU A 60 -11.74 9.86 3.87
CA GLU A 60 -12.60 11.05 3.96
C GLU A 60 -12.43 11.96 2.73
N ALA A 61 -11.18 12.26 2.38
CA ALA A 61 -10.88 13.15 1.26
C ALA A 61 -11.28 12.57 -0.10
N ASN A 62 -11.34 11.23 -0.24
CA ASN A 62 -11.57 10.55 -1.51
C ASN A 62 -12.94 9.86 -1.61
N LYS A 63 -13.89 10.13 -0.69
CA LYS A 63 -15.24 9.50 -0.70
C LYS A 63 -15.94 9.52 -2.06
N ALA A 64 -15.75 10.58 -2.85
CA ALA A 64 -16.38 10.73 -4.17
C ALA A 64 -15.69 9.94 -5.30
N TYR A 65 -14.48 9.45 -5.07
CA TYR A 65 -13.61 8.86 -6.10
C TYR A 65 -13.27 7.40 -5.82
N TRP A 66 -13.08 7.07 -4.55
CA TRP A 66 -12.70 5.72 -4.14
C TRP A 66 -13.94 4.87 -3.93
N PRO A 67 -13.83 3.56 -4.17
CA PRO A 67 -14.90 2.66 -3.79
C PRO A 67 -15.01 2.59 -2.26
N GLU A 68 -16.20 2.22 -1.77
CA GLU A 68 -16.35 1.89 -0.35
C GLU A 68 -15.49 0.69 0.01
N LEU A 69 -14.72 0.81 1.09
CA LEU A 69 -13.90 -0.26 1.64
C LEU A 69 -14.57 -0.84 2.89
N ARG A 70 -14.46 -2.16 3.05
CA ARG A 70 -15.01 -2.96 4.15
C ARG A 70 -13.90 -3.49 5.06
#